data_AF-A0A2M6GGH9-F1
#
_entry.id   AF-A0A2M6GGH9-F1
#
_cell.length_a   1.000
_cell.length_b   1.000
_cell.length_c   1.000
_cell.angle_alpha   90.00
_cell.angle_beta   90.00
_cell.angle_gamma   90.00
#
_symmetry.space_group_name_H-M   'P 1'
#
loop_
_entity.id
_entity.type
_entity.pdbx_description
1 polymer ?
#
loop_
_entity_poly.entity_id
_entity_poly.type
_entity_poly.pdbx_seq_one_letter_code
_entity_poly.pdbx_strand_id
1 'polypeptide(L)'
;MKAGYKLSGGLFLLAGLSLLMSFALKTNPGREKAAKPKRILLTENKAEKRVDISIDGQPFTSYIYPDNLKKPVLYPLRTAQGTLITRGWPLQP
;
A
#
# COMPACT_ATOMS: atom_id res chain seq x y z
N MET A 1 55.72 37.75 -18.74
CA MET A 1 56.30 37.57 -20.10
C MET A 1 55.80 36.24 -20.65
N LYS A 2 55.34 36.28 -21.90
CA LYS A 2 54.90 35.26 -22.86
C LYS A 2 54.75 33.77 -22.46
N ALA A 3 53.64 33.25 -22.98
CA ALA A 3 53.10 31.90 -22.97
C ALA A 3 53.92 30.84 -23.74
N GLY A 4 53.59 29.57 -23.50
CA GLY A 4 53.98 28.45 -24.36
C GLY A 4 53.64 27.06 -23.81
N TYR A 5 52.37 26.75 -23.58
CA TYR A 5 51.92 25.36 -23.32
C TYR A 5 51.82 24.60 -24.65
N LYS A 6 52.53 23.46 -24.72
CA LYS A 6 52.54 22.52 -25.85
C LYS A 6 51.18 21.81 -25.99
N LEU A 7 50.67 21.78 -27.22
CA LEU A 7 49.58 20.92 -27.68
C LEU A 7 49.90 19.43 -27.45
N SER A 8 48.93 18.65 -26.97
CA SER A 8 48.76 17.24 -27.35
C SER A 8 47.48 16.64 -26.76
N GLY A 9 46.55 16.27 -27.65
CA GLY A 9 45.68 15.10 -27.47
C GLY A 9 44.31 15.33 -26.85
N GLY A 10 43.25 15.00 -27.61
CA GLY A 10 41.97 14.64 -26.99
C GLY A 10 40.68 15.10 -27.70
N LEU A 11 40.62 15.11 -29.03
CA LEU A 11 39.40 15.40 -29.82
C LEU A 11 38.37 14.24 -29.84
N PHE A 12 38.08 13.59 -28.72
CA PHE A 12 37.07 12.50 -28.69
C PHE A 12 36.06 12.72 -27.57
N LEU A 13 35.24 13.77 -27.70
CA LEU A 13 34.28 14.20 -26.67
C LEU A 13 32.79 14.02 -27.04
N LEU A 14 32.36 13.50 -28.19
CA LEU A 14 30.94 13.69 -28.57
C LEU A 14 30.17 12.51 -29.19
N ALA A 15 30.71 11.28 -29.20
CA ALA A 15 29.98 10.13 -29.78
C ALA A 15 29.58 9.02 -28.78
N GLY A 16 30.16 8.99 -27.58
CA GLY A 16 29.95 7.89 -26.62
C GLY A 16 28.73 8.03 -25.69
N LEU A 17 28.15 9.23 -25.57
CA LEU A 17 27.10 9.52 -24.58
C LEU A 17 25.66 9.37 -25.14
N SER A 18 25.51 9.22 -26.45
CA SER A 18 24.18 9.17 -27.10
C SER A 18 23.57 7.75 -27.18
N LEU A 19 24.34 6.69 -26.90
CA LEU A 19 23.83 5.31 -27.00
C LEU A 19 23.24 4.76 -25.67
N LEU A 20 23.44 5.46 -24.55
CA LEU A 20 22.86 5.11 -23.24
C LEU A 20 21.49 5.76 -22.97
N MET A 21 21.02 6.66 -23.84
CA MET A 21 19.75 7.40 -23.69
C MET A 21 18.59 6.87 -24.56
N SER A 22 18.77 5.72 -25.24
CA SER A 22 17.72 5.12 -26.08
C SER A 22 17.06 3.89 -25.46
N PHE A 23 17.39 3.52 -24.21
CA PHE A 23 16.56 2.63 -23.40
C PHE A 23 15.51 3.46 -22.61
N ALA A 24 15.01 4.52 -23.23
CA ALA A 24 13.92 5.32 -22.72
C ALA A 24 12.60 4.57 -22.96
N LEU A 25 12.03 4.05 -21.86
CA LEU A 25 10.61 3.83 -21.64
C LEU A 25 9.82 3.26 -22.82
N LYS A 26 9.92 1.93 -23.02
CA LYS A 26 8.79 1.19 -23.61
C LYS A 26 7.91 0.63 -22.49
N THR A 27 7.26 1.54 -21.77
CA THR A 27 6.17 1.17 -20.86
C THR A 27 4.94 0.91 -21.72
N ASN A 28 4.63 -0.37 -21.94
CA ASN A 28 3.34 -0.77 -22.50
C ASN A 28 2.26 -0.35 -21.49
N PRO A 29 1.35 0.59 -21.80
CA PRO A 29 0.21 0.83 -20.94
C PRO A 29 -0.74 -0.36 -21.14
N GLY A 30 -0.41 -1.48 -20.52
CA GLY A 30 -1.34 -2.57 -20.31
C GLY A 30 -2.56 -1.94 -19.66
N ARG A 31 -3.71 -2.05 -20.32
CA ARG A 31 -4.99 -1.58 -19.78
C ARG A 31 -5.20 -2.27 -18.43
N GLU A 32 -4.83 -1.60 -17.35
CA GLU A 32 -5.22 -1.98 -16.02
C GLU A 32 -6.75 -1.93 -16.01
N LYS A 33 -7.38 -3.12 -16.02
CA LYS A 33 -8.81 -3.20 -15.81
C LYS A 33 -9.05 -2.56 -14.45
N ALA A 34 -9.64 -1.35 -14.44
CA ALA A 34 -9.97 -0.65 -13.22
C ALA A 34 -10.85 -1.57 -12.37
N ALA A 35 -10.22 -2.20 -11.37
CA ALA A 35 -10.92 -3.11 -10.48
C ALA A 35 -11.92 -2.24 -9.72
N LYS A 36 -13.20 -2.64 -9.76
CA LYS A 36 -14.23 -1.97 -8.96
C LYS A 36 -13.72 -1.94 -7.51
N PRO A 37 -13.75 -0.78 -6.82
CA PRO A 37 -13.21 -0.68 -5.48
C PRO A 37 -13.89 -1.73 -4.62
N LYS A 38 -13.08 -2.57 -3.97
CA LYS A 38 -13.59 -3.68 -3.19
C LYS A 38 -14.29 -3.08 -1.97
N ARG A 39 -15.62 -3.21 -1.94
CA ARG A 39 -16.46 -2.67 -0.88
C ARG A 39 -16.03 -3.11 0.52
N ILE A 40 -15.56 -4.35 0.63
CA ILE A 40 -15.12 -4.98 1.87
C ILE A 40 -13.61 -5.18 1.79
N LEU A 41 -12.88 -4.62 2.75
CA LEU A 41 -11.44 -4.75 2.88
C LEU A 41 -11.11 -5.51 4.17
N LEU A 42 -10.17 -6.45 4.05
CA LEU A 42 -9.63 -7.23 5.17
C LEU A 42 -8.14 -6.90 5.29
N THR A 43 -7.73 -6.49 6.47
CA THR A 43 -6.33 -6.17 6.79
C THR A 43 -5.85 -7.10 7.89
N GLU A 44 -4.92 -8.00 7.56
CA GLU A 44 -4.38 -8.97 8.51
C GLU A 44 -3.24 -8.38 9.32
N ASN A 45 -3.33 -8.48 10.65
CA ASN A 45 -2.25 -8.24 11.60
C ASN A 45 -1.88 -9.56 12.28
N LYS A 46 -0.86 -10.23 11.73
CA LYS A 46 -0.38 -11.53 12.23
C LYS A 46 0.25 -11.46 13.61
N ALA A 47 0.91 -10.35 13.94
CA ALA A 47 1.55 -10.15 15.23
C ALA A 47 0.51 -10.10 16.35
N GLU A 48 -0.62 -9.43 16.10
CA GLU A 48 -1.75 -9.33 17.04
C GLU A 48 -2.78 -10.47 16.91
N LYS A 49 -2.58 -11.41 15.97
CA LYS A 49 -3.56 -12.45 15.64
C LYS A 49 -4.96 -11.87 15.45
N ARG A 50 -5.04 -10.92 14.53
CA ARG A 50 -6.23 -10.11 14.27
C ARG A 50 -6.42 -9.86 12.77
N VAL A 51 -7.67 -9.79 12.32
CA VAL A 51 -8.03 -9.27 10.99
C VAL A 51 -8.99 -8.12 11.16
N ASP A 52 -8.62 -6.93 10.70
CA ASP A 52 -9.49 -5.77 10.66
C ASP A 52 -10.36 -5.78 9.42
N ILE A 53 -11.65 -5.51 9.59
CA ILE A 53 -12.64 -5.52 8.52
C ILE A 53 -13.21 -4.11 8.39
N SER A 54 -13.07 -3.53 7.20
CA SER A 54 -13.72 -2.27 6.84
C SER A 54 -14.69 -2.47 5.68
N ILE A 55 -15.77 -1.69 5.71
CA ILE A 55 -16.82 -1.68 4.68
C ILE A 55 -16.96 -0.23 4.22
N ASP A 56 -16.92 0.01 2.91
CA ASP A 56 -17.02 1.35 2.34
C ASP A 56 -15.95 2.34 2.91
N GLY A 57 -14.77 1.80 3.25
CA GLY A 57 -13.66 2.55 3.85
C GLY A 57 -13.82 2.84 5.35
N GLN A 58 -14.93 2.45 5.97
CA GLN A 58 -15.21 2.67 7.40
C GLN A 58 -14.93 1.41 8.23
N PRO A 59 -14.35 1.55 9.45
CA PRO A 59 -14.16 0.41 10.35
C PRO A 59 -15.49 -0.24 10.73
N PHE A 60 -15.58 -1.56 10.59
CA PHE A 60 -16.80 -2.31 10.90
C PHE A 60 -16.61 -3.20 12.14
N THR A 61 -15.69 -4.17 12.07
CA THR A 61 -15.36 -5.07 13.17
C THR A 61 -13.96 -5.64 12.99
N SER A 62 -13.45 -6.36 13.99
CA SER A 62 -12.22 -7.12 13.87
C SER A 62 -12.44 -8.56 14.32
N TYR A 63 -11.84 -9.50 13.59
CA TYR A 63 -11.75 -10.90 13.98
C TYR A 63 -10.49 -11.11 14.81
N ILE A 64 -10.64 -11.51 16.06
CA ILE A 64 -9.56 -11.60 17.06
C ILE A 64 -9.42 -13.07 17.47
N TYR A 65 -8.24 -13.65 17.28
CA TYR A 65 -7.96 -15.08 17.44
C TYR A 65 -6.62 -15.38 18.17
N PRO A 66 -6.32 -14.76 19.32
CA PRO A 66 -5.10 -15.05 20.06
C PRO A 66 -5.17 -16.44 20.70
N ASP A 67 -4.01 -17.04 20.99
CA ASP A 67 -3.93 -18.42 21.54
C ASP A 67 -4.50 -18.55 22.95
N ASN A 68 -4.54 -17.44 23.69
CA ASN A 68 -5.06 -17.39 25.05
C ASN A 68 -6.60 -17.28 25.11
N LEU A 69 -7.28 -17.19 23.96
CA LEU A 69 -8.73 -17.11 23.87
C LEU A 69 -9.31 -18.43 23.38
N LYS A 70 -10.18 -19.04 24.19
CA LYS A 70 -10.79 -20.36 23.87
C LYS A 70 -11.56 -20.37 22.54
N LYS A 71 -12.15 -19.24 22.14
CA LYS A 71 -12.91 -19.09 20.90
C LYS A 71 -12.65 -17.72 20.29
N PRO A 72 -12.34 -17.62 18.99
CA PRO A 72 -12.22 -16.34 18.30
C PRO A 72 -13.51 -15.51 18.41
N VAL A 73 -13.35 -14.19 18.40
CA VAL A 73 -14.46 -13.25 18.56
C VAL A 73 -14.43 -12.16 17.49
N LEU A 74 -15.60 -11.58 17.25
CA LEU A 74 -15.75 -10.34 16.51
C LEU A 74 -15.94 -9.19 17.49
N TYR A 75 -14.96 -8.29 17.56
CA TYR A 75 -15.04 -7.14 18.46
C TYR A 75 -14.16 -5.97 18.01
N PRO A 76 -14.61 -4.71 18.20
CA PRO A 76 -15.97 -4.32 18.54
C PRO A 76 -16.87 -4.33 17.31
N LEU A 77 -18.17 -4.62 17.51
CA LEU A 77 -19.16 -4.61 16.44
C LEU A 77 -19.74 -3.20 16.26
N ARG A 78 -19.80 -2.73 15.02
CA ARG A 78 -20.42 -1.44 14.66
C ARG A 78 -21.57 -1.62 13.69
N THR A 79 -22.53 -0.70 13.72
CA THR A 79 -23.52 -0.53 12.64
C THR A 79 -22.85 0.05 11.40
N ALA A 80 -23.56 0.10 10.27
CA ALA A 80 -23.07 0.76 9.05
C ALA A 80 -22.78 2.26 9.26
N GLN A 81 -23.40 2.87 10.26
CA GLN A 81 -23.20 4.26 10.68
C GLN A 81 -22.05 4.42 11.69
N GLY A 82 -21.37 3.33 12.07
CA GLY A 82 -20.26 3.36 13.01
C GLY A 82 -20.65 3.30 14.49
N THR A 83 -21.94 3.18 14.83
CA THR A 83 -22.41 3.09 16.21
C THR A 83 -21.96 1.78 16.83
N LEU A 84 -21.30 1.83 17.99
CA LEU A 84 -20.88 0.63 18.74
C LEU A 84 -22.10 -0.14 19.25
N ILE A 85 -22.14 -1.44 18.95
CA ILE A 85 -23.13 -2.36 19.49
C ILE A 85 -22.57 -2.95 20.78
N THR A 86 -23.13 -2.55 21.91
CA THR A 86 -22.80 -3.13 23.21
C THR A 86 -23.88 -4.15 23.60
N ARG A 87 -23.46 -5.27 24.18
CA ARG A 87 -24.40 -6.27 24.72
C ARG A 87 -24.91 -5.83 26.10
N GLY A 88 -25.46 -4.62 26.19
CA GLY A 88 -26.06 -4.13 27.43
C GLY A 88 -27.22 -5.04 27.87
N TRP A 89 -27.28 -5.35 29.16
CA TRP A 89 -28.41 -6.04 29.78
C TRP A 89 -28.98 -5.15 30.90
N PRO A 90 -30.32 -5.05 31.05
CA PRO A 90 -31.35 -5.57 30.16
C PRO A 90 -31.44 -4.75 28.86
N LEU A 91 -31.66 -5.42 27.73
CA LEU A 91 -31.86 -4.72 26.44
C LEU A 91 -33.13 -3.86 26.48
N GLN A 92 -34.12 -4.31 27.25
CA GLN A 92 -35.35 -3.61 27.65
C GLN A 92 -35.78 -4.20 29.01
N PRO A 93 -35.92 -3.40 30.09
CA PRO A 93 -36.49 -3.86 31.35
C PRO A 93 -38.01 -4.10 31.25
#